data_AF-A0A1I8H038-F1
#
_entry.id   AF-A0A1I8H038-F1
#
_cell.length_a   1.000
_cell.length_b   1.000
_cell.length_c   1.000
_cell.angle_alpha   90.00
_cell.angle_beta   90.00
_cell.angle_gamma   90.00
#
_symmetry.space_group_name_H-M   'P 1'
#
loop_
_entity.id
_entity.type
_entity.pdbx_description
1 polymer ?
#
loop_
_entity_poly.entity_id
_entity_poly.type
_entity_poly.pdbx_seq_one_letter_code
_entity_poly.pdbx_strand_id
1 'polypeptide(L)'
;MADAGFFRGVAADQDSRFSDKQKKLLKSMHFASNLETKIDMKKVKLDTLKPWITKRLTEILTFEDDVVTEFVFTYLENQYPDLKDMQINLTGFLNAKNARIFVSELCGLLDSAQKSGCGIPEQFVKEKEAQIEKAE
;
A
#
# COMPACT_ATOMS: atom_id res chain seq x y z
N MET A 1 5.31 57.94 10.69
CA MET A 1 6.05 57.69 9.42
C MET A 1 6.18 56.19 9.28
N ALA A 2 5.92 55.69 8.07
CA ALA A 2 5.48 54.33 7.78
C ALA A 2 6.53 53.23 8.04
N ASP A 3 6.10 52.17 8.73
CA ASP A 3 6.78 50.87 8.82
C ASP A 3 6.51 50.13 7.50
N ALA A 4 7.54 50.07 6.64
CA ALA A 4 7.45 49.50 5.32
C ALA A 4 7.34 47.96 5.42
N GLY A 5 6.19 47.45 5.00
CA GLY A 5 5.79 46.06 5.08
C GLY A 5 6.81 45.07 4.55
N PHE A 6 7.16 44.13 5.43
CA PHE A 6 7.94 42.93 5.17
C PHE A 6 7.11 41.94 4.32
N PHE A 7 6.83 42.25 3.05
CA PHE A 7 6.33 41.28 2.08
C PHE A 7 7.49 40.42 1.58
N ARG A 8 7.92 39.46 2.41
CA ARG A 8 8.77 38.35 1.96
C ARG A 8 7.85 37.18 1.67
N GLY A 9 7.64 36.91 0.38
CA GLY A 9 6.76 35.85 -0.11
C GLY A 9 6.95 34.56 0.69
N VAL A 10 5.83 33.95 1.09
CA VAL A 10 5.83 32.62 1.70
C VAL A 10 6.46 31.68 0.68
N ALA A 11 7.66 31.18 0.99
CA ALA A 11 8.31 30.16 0.20
C ALA A 11 7.38 28.95 0.09
N ALA A 12 7.26 28.38 -1.10
CA ALA A 12 6.47 27.17 -1.37
C ALA A 12 6.85 25.96 -0.46
N ASP A 13 8.00 26.06 0.22
CA ASP A 13 8.52 25.10 1.20
C ASP A 13 7.84 25.16 2.59
N GLN A 14 6.98 26.15 2.84
CA GLN A 14 6.17 26.26 4.07
C GLN A 14 4.72 25.80 3.84
N ASP A 15 4.49 24.81 2.97
CA ASP A 15 3.16 24.20 2.84
C ASP A 15 2.94 23.09 3.88
N SER A 16 2.80 23.50 5.14
CA SER A 16 2.42 22.63 6.28
C SER A 16 0.98 22.10 6.18
N ARG A 17 0.20 22.50 5.15
CA ARG A 17 -1.20 22.08 5.02
C ARG A 17 -1.36 20.61 4.65
N PHE A 18 -0.33 19.97 4.09
CA PHE A 18 -0.32 18.53 3.78
C PHE A 18 0.29 17.69 4.91
N SER A 19 1.42 18.12 5.50
CA SER A 19 2.10 17.34 6.55
C SER A 19 1.26 17.18 7.83
N ASP A 20 0.48 18.19 8.22
CA ASP A 20 -0.37 18.10 9.42
C ASP A 20 -1.60 17.21 9.21
N LYS A 21 -2.16 17.18 7.99
CA LYS A 21 -3.31 16.32 7.69
C LYS A 21 -2.93 14.85 7.67
N GLN A 22 -1.79 14.50 7.07
CA GLN A 22 -1.30 13.13 7.02
C GLN A 22 -0.94 12.62 8.42
N LYS A 23 -0.27 13.43 9.25
CA LYS A 23 0.01 13.10 10.67
C LYS A 23 -1.25 13.01 11.53
N LYS A 24 -2.28 13.80 11.24
CA LYS A 24 -3.57 13.75 11.96
C LYS A 24 -4.41 12.54 11.54
N LEU A 25 -4.41 12.20 10.26
CA LEU A 25 -4.99 10.96 9.73
C LEU A 25 -4.29 9.74 10.33
N LEU A 26 -2.95 9.73 10.39
CA LEU A 26 -2.14 8.70 11.07
C LEU A 26 -2.53 8.49 12.54
N LYS A 27 -3.04 9.50 13.23
CA LYS A 27 -3.45 9.38 14.64
C LYS A 27 -4.91 8.97 14.83
N SER A 28 -5.77 9.21 13.83
CA SER A 28 -7.21 8.92 13.92
C SER A 28 -7.62 7.64 13.21
N MET A 29 -6.76 7.08 12.36
CA MET A 29 -7.08 5.91 11.56
C MET A 29 -6.95 4.60 12.34
N HIS A 30 -7.86 3.67 12.07
CA HIS A 30 -7.68 2.28 12.45
C HIS A 30 -6.82 1.57 11.41
N PHE A 31 -5.56 1.34 11.75
CA PHE A 31 -4.66 0.51 10.96
C PHE A 31 -5.06 -0.96 11.07
N ALA A 32 -4.72 -1.75 10.07
CA ALA A 32 -4.72 -3.19 10.22
C ALA A 32 -3.56 -3.59 11.17
N SER A 33 -3.82 -4.54 12.07
CA SER A 33 -2.89 -4.90 13.14
C SER A 33 -1.58 -5.52 12.63
N ASN A 34 -1.57 -6.01 11.40
CA ASN A 34 -0.42 -6.63 10.76
C ASN A 34 0.55 -5.63 10.10
N LEU A 35 0.18 -4.34 10.02
CA LEU A 35 1.00 -3.28 9.39
C LEU A 35 2.19 -2.80 10.23
N GLU A 36 2.37 -3.35 11.43
CA GLU A 36 3.57 -3.11 12.24
C GLU A 36 4.74 -4.00 11.81
N THR A 37 4.46 -5.01 10.97
CA THR A 37 5.46 -5.93 10.45
C THR A 37 6.33 -5.24 9.42
N LYS A 38 7.65 -5.28 9.62
CA LYS A 38 8.61 -4.82 8.61
C LYS A 38 8.64 -5.83 7.47
N ILE A 39 8.35 -5.37 6.27
CA ILE A 39 8.43 -6.15 5.03
C ILE A 39 9.72 -5.75 4.30
N ASP A 40 10.49 -6.75 3.87
CA ASP A 40 11.63 -6.55 2.98
C ASP A 40 11.29 -7.05 1.58
N MET A 41 11.14 -6.12 0.63
CA MET A 41 10.77 -6.46 -0.74
C MET A 41 11.87 -7.21 -1.51
N LYS A 42 13.12 -7.21 -1.02
CA LYS A 42 14.18 -8.06 -1.62
C LYS A 42 13.93 -9.55 -1.44
N LYS A 43 13.18 -9.91 -0.39
CA LYS A 43 12.83 -11.30 -0.08
C LYS A 43 11.51 -11.71 -0.72
N VAL A 44 10.84 -10.81 -1.43
CA VAL A 44 9.50 -11.05 -1.99
C VAL A 44 9.54 -10.93 -3.50
N LYS A 45 8.90 -11.87 -4.19
CA LYS A 45 8.82 -11.89 -5.64
C LYS A 45 7.57 -11.17 -6.13
N LEU A 46 7.73 -9.89 -6.43
CA LEU A 46 6.66 -9.00 -6.90
C LEU A 46 5.90 -9.51 -8.12
N ASP A 47 6.56 -10.20 -9.06
CA ASP A 47 5.89 -10.73 -10.25
C ASP A 47 4.74 -11.70 -9.93
N THR A 48 4.79 -12.38 -8.78
CA THR A 48 3.69 -13.25 -8.35
C THR A 48 2.52 -12.46 -7.73
N LEU A 49 2.80 -11.29 -7.16
CA LEU A 49 1.82 -10.44 -6.50
C LEU A 49 1.12 -9.48 -7.47
N LYS A 50 1.79 -9.06 -8.55
CA LYS A 50 1.20 -8.21 -9.61
C LYS A 50 -0.21 -8.65 -10.04
N PRO A 51 -0.42 -9.90 -10.51
CA PRO A 51 -1.74 -10.34 -10.97
C PRO A 51 -2.78 -10.37 -9.84
N TRP A 52 -2.36 -10.66 -8.61
CA TRP A 52 -3.25 -10.65 -7.44
C TRP A 52 -3.65 -9.24 -7.04
N ILE A 53 -2.72 -8.29 -7.05
CA ILE A 53 -2.97 -6.88 -6.76
C ILE A 53 -4.00 -6.32 -7.74
N THR A 54 -3.76 -6.49 -9.05
CA THR A 54 -4.71 -6.04 -10.08
C THR A 54 -6.08 -6.66 -9.87
N LYS A 55 -6.15 -7.99 -9.74
CA LYS A 55 -7.43 -8.69 -9.50
C LYS A 55 -8.14 -8.15 -8.26
N ARG A 56 -7.41 -7.99 -7.16
CA ARG A 56 -7.99 -7.57 -5.87
C ARG A 56 -8.46 -6.12 -5.90
N LEU A 57 -7.73 -5.23 -6.58
CA LEU A 57 -8.16 -3.85 -6.80
C LEU A 57 -9.43 -3.79 -7.64
N THR A 58 -9.49 -4.56 -8.74
CA THR A 58 -10.69 -4.66 -9.58
C THR A 58 -11.89 -5.22 -8.81
N GLU A 59 -11.70 -6.19 -7.91
CA GLU A 59 -12.77 -6.69 -7.03
C GLU A 59 -13.31 -5.61 -6.08
N ILE A 60 -12.43 -4.75 -5.56
CA ILE A 60 -12.79 -3.69 -4.61
C ILE A 60 -13.46 -2.51 -5.32
N LEU A 61 -12.89 -2.07 -6.44
CA LEU A 61 -13.36 -0.93 -7.21
C LEU A 61 -14.55 -1.29 -8.08
N THR A 62 -14.73 -2.57 -8.42
CA THR A 62 -15.69 -3.08 -9.43
C THR A 62 -15.43 -2.57 -10.85
N PHE A 63 -14.28 -1.92 -11.07
CA PHE A 63 -13.76 -1.51 -12.37
C PHE A 63 -12.22 -1.59 -12.33
N GLU A 64 -11.61 -1.64 -13.51
CA GLU A 64 -10.16 -1.64 -13.64
C GLU A 64 -9.66 -0.19 -13.64
N ASP A 65 -8.77 0.13 -12.69
CA ASP A 65 -8.14 1.43 -12.57
C ASP A 65 -6.62 1.26 -12.63
N ASP A 66 -6.05 1.56 -13.80
CA ASP A 66 -4.61 1.49 -14.03
C ASP A 66 -3.83 2.44 -13.12
N VAL A 67 -4.39 3.60 -12.79
CA VAL A 67 -3.72 4.61 -11.95
C VAL A 67 -3.56 4.09 -10.52
N VAL A 68 -4.61 3.49 -9.96
CA VAL A 68 -4.53 2.89 -8.61
C VAL A 68 -3.59 1.68 -8.59
N THR A 69 -3.61 0.89 -9.66
CA THR A 69 -2.75 -0.28 -9.80
C THR A 69 -1.27 0.12 -9.88
N GLU A 70 -0.93 1.10 -10.72
CA GLU A 70 0.41 1.65 -10.84
C GLU A 70 0.88 2.32 -9.54
N PHE A 71 -0.02 2.99 -8.84
CA PHE A 71 0.26 3.58 -7.54
C PHE A 71 0.71 2.53 -6.50
N VAL A 72 0.02 1.38 -6.44
CA VAL A 72 0.43 0.27 -5.55
C VAL A 72 1.78 -0.31 -5.97
N PHE A 73 2.01 -0.50 -7.27
CA PHE A 73 3.28 -1.01 -7.76
C PHE A 73 4.45 -0.08 -7.40
N THR A 74 4.28 1.23 -7.61
CA THR A 74 5.27 2.25 -7.24
C THR A 74 5.63 2.18 -5.76
N TYR A 75 4.64 1.96 -4.88
CA TYR A 75 4.90 1.77 -3.45
C TYR A 75 5.77 0.54 -3.18
N LEU A 76 5.45 -0.58 -3.83
CA LEU A 76 6.12 -1.85 -3.64
C LEU A 76 7.48 -1.96 -4.33
N GLU A 77 7.80 -1.09 -5.29
CA GLU A 77 9.15 -0.98 -5.86
C GLU A 77 10.18 -0.51 -4.82
N ASN A 78 9.74 0.17 -3.76
CA ASN A 78 10.60 0.52 -2.64
C ASN A 78 11.05 -0.73 -1.87
N GLN A 79 12.32 -0.77 -1.47
CA GLN A 79 12.85 -1.91 -0.70
C GLN A 79 12.13 -2.12 0.64
N TYR A 80 11.72 -1.02 1.29
CA TYR A 80 11.02 -1.00 2.57
C TYR A 80 9.75 -0.15 2.46
N PRO A 81 8.66 -0.69 1.90
CA PRO A 81 7.43 0.05 1.72
C PRO A 81 6.76 0.29 3.08
N ASP A 82 6.33 1.53 3.33
CA ASP A 82 5.53 1.84 4.52
C ASP A 82 4.05 1.54 4.24
N LEU A 83 3.58 0.40 4.72
CA LEU A 83 2.20 -0.05 4.48
C LEU A 83 1.16 0.83 5.20
N LYS A 84 1.53 1.54 6.27
CA LYS A 84 0.62 2.48 6.94
C LYS A 84 0.39 3.69 6.04
N ASP A 85 1.46 4.21 5.44
CA ASP A 85 1.39 5.29 4.48
C ASP A 85 0.61 4.87 3.23
N MET A 86 0.87 3.68 2.71
CA MET A 86 0.12 3.11 1.59
C MET A 86 -1.38 2.99 1.91
N GLN A 87 -1.76 2.55 3.11
CA GLN A 87 -3.17 2.50 3.53
C GLN A 87 -3.82 3.89 3.48
N ILE A 88 -3.14 4.93 3.97
CA ILE A 88 -3.66 6.29 3.96
C ILE A 88 -3.86 6.78 2.54
N ASN A 89 -2.87 6.63 1.67
CA ASN A 89 -3.00 7.09 0.29
C ASN A 89 -4.08 6.29 -0.47
N LEU A 90 -4.13 4.97 -0.27
CA LEU A 90 -5.18 4.12 -0.84
C LEU A 90 -6.58 4.47 -0.32
N THR A 91 -6.73 5.06 0.87
CA THR A 91 -8.05 5.52 1.30
C THR A 91 -8.62 6.66 0.49
N GLY A 92 -7.77 7.46 -0.15
CA GLY A 92 -8.22 8.47 -1.12
C GLY A 92 -8.86 7.85 -2.37
N PHE A 93 -8.49 6.61 -2.72
CA PHE A 93 -8.97 5.90 -3.91
C PHE A 93 -10.08 4.88 -3.60
N LEU A 94 -9.91 4.05 -2.58
CA LEU A 94 -10.74 2.85 -2.32
C LEU A 94 -11.77 3.03 -1.19
N ASN A 95 -11.71 4.13 -0.43
CA ASN A 95 -12.35 4.35 0.89
C ASN A 95 -11.65 3.66 2.08
N ALA A 96 -11.91 4.19 3.28
CA ALA A 96 -11.35 3.75 4.56
C ALA A 96 -11.41 2.24 4.81
N LYS A 97 -12.59 1.64 4.60
CA LYS A 97 -12.83 0.23 4.86
C LYS A 97 -12.06 -0.65 3.88
N ASN A 98 -12.13 -0.34 2.58
CA ASN A 98 -11.56 -1.20 1.56
C ASN A 98 -10.04 -1.10 1.52
N ALA A 99 -9.47 0.09 1.68
CA ALA A 99 -8.01 0.24 1.78
C ALA A 99 -7.47 -0.57 2.98
N ARG A 100 -8.16 -0.54 4.12
CA ARG A 100 -7.78 -1.35 5.29
C ARG A 100 -7.80 -2.84 4.96
N ILE A 101 -8.85 -3.32 4.31
CA ILE A 101 -8.97 -4.74 3.89
C ILE A 101 -7.84 -5.10 2.93
N PHE A 102 -7.68 -4.33 1.86
CA PHE A 102 -6.67 -4.56 0.83
C PHE A 102 -5.25 -4.59 1.39
N VAL A 103 -4.86 -3.56 2.14
CA VAL A 103 -3.50 -3.47 2.70
C VAL A 103 -3.28 -4.54 3.76
N SER A 104 -4.30 -4.90 4.54
CA SER A 104 -4.22 -6.02 5.48
C SER A 104 -3.93 -7.33 4.75
N GLU A 105 -4.64 -7.64 3.67
CA GLU A 105 -4.42 -8.87 2.89
C GLU A 105 -3.05 -8.87 2.23
N LEU A 106 -2.69 -7.76 1.57
CA LEU A 106 -1.39 -7.60 0.93
C LEU A 106 -0.24 -7.77 1.94
N CYS A 107 -0.36 -7.16 3.13
CA CYS A 107 0.62 -7.33 4.19
C CYS A 107 0.78 -8.79 4.63
N GLY A 108 -0.32 -9.54 4.73
CA GLY A 108 -0.27 -10.97 5.06
C GLY A 108 0.45 -11.81 3.99
N LEU A 109 0.23 -11.47 2.72
CA LEU A 109 0.93 -12.11 1.59
C LEU A 109 2.41 -11.77 1.57
N LEU A 110 2.76 -10.49 1.76
CA LEU A 110 4.14 -10.03 1.83
C LEU A 110 4.88 -10.68 3.00
N ASP A 111 4.24 -10.77 4.17
CA ASP A 111 4.82 -11.42 5.35
C ASP A 111 5.01 -12.93 5.14
N SER A 112 4.05 -13.59 4.51
CA SER A 112 4.16 -15.01 4.16
C SER A 112 5.28 -15.23 3.13
N ALA A 113 5.40 -14.36 2.12
CA ALA A 113 6.42 -14.45 1.10
C ALA A 113 7.84 -14.29 1.67
N GLN A 114 8.06 -13.32 2.57
CA GLN A 114 9.38 -13.13 3.18
C GLN A 114 9.78 -14.30 4.10
N LYS A 115 8.82 -15.00 4.70
CA LYS A 115 9.04 -16.17 5.56
C LYS A 115 9.25 -17.47 4.77
N SER A 116 8.62 -17.57 3.61
CA SER A 116 8.65 -18.75 2.73
C SER A 116 10.04 -19.04 2.13
N GLY A 117 10.96 -18.07 2.15
CA GLY A 117 12.35 -18.25 1.68
C GLY A 117 12.51 -18.26 0.15
N CYS A 118 11.48 -18.68 -0.59
CA CYS A 118 11.39 -18.59 -2.06
C CYS A 118 10.83 -17.24 -2.56
N GLY A 119 10.38 -16.39 -1.63
CA GLY A 119 9.76 -15.10 -1.94
C GLY A 119 8.36 -15.18 -2.54
N ILE A 120 7.72 -16.34 -2.48
CA ILE A 120 6.35 -16.57 -2.92
C ILE A 120 5.49 -16.80 -1.67
N PRO A 121 4.34 -16.12 -1.51
CA PRO A 121 3.46 -16.36 -0.38
C PRO A 121 2.95 -17.81 -0.40
N GLU A 122 2.93 -18.48 0.75
CA GLU A 122 2.41 -19.85 0.88
C GLU A 122 0.98 -20.01 0.32
N GLN A 123 0.16 -18.96 0.42
CA GLN A 123 -1.19 -18.95 -0.12
C GLN A 123 -1.22 -19.19 -1.64
N PHE A 124 -0.25 -18.64 -2.38
CA PHE A 124 -0.13 -18.82 -3.84
C PHE A 124 0.40 -20.21 -4.18
N VAL A 125 1.33 -20.74 -3.36
CA VAL A 125 1.86 -22.09 -3.53
C VAL A 125 0.72 -23.10 -3.40
N LYS A 126 -0.08 -23.00 -2.32
CA LYS A 126 -1.25 -23.85 -2.08
C LYS A 126 -2.32 -23.70 -3.16
N GLU A 127 -2.59 -22.48 -3.63
CA GLU A 127 -3.56 -22.24 -4.70
C GLU A 127 -3.10 -22.82 -6.05
N LYS A 128 -1.78 -22.87 -6.30
CA LYS A 128 -1.22 -23.53 -7.49
C LYS A 128 -1.22 -25.05 -7.37
N GLU A 129 -0.85 -25.61 -6.21
CA GLU A 129 -0.93 -27.06 -5.97
C GLU A 129 -2.36 -27.59 -6.12
N ALA A 130 -3.35 -26.89 -5.54
CA ALA A 130 -4.76 -27.28 -5.65
C ALA A 130 -5.34 -27.18 -7.08
N GLN A 131 -4.74 -26.37 -7.96
CA GLN A 131 -5.14 -26.31 -9.37
C GLN A 131 -4.58 -27.47 -10.20
N ILE A 132 -3.44 -28.02 -9.81
CA ILE A 132 -2.85 -29.18 -10.48
C ILE A 132 -3.61 -30.45 -10.08
N GLU A 133 -3.96 -30.59 -8.80
CA GLU A 133 -4.70 -31.77 -8.29
C GLU A 133 -6.13 -31.89 -8.83
N LYS A 134 -6.79 -30.77 -9.18
CA LYS A 134 -8.13 -30.79 -9.80
C LYS A 134 -8.12 -31.04 -11.32
N ALA A 135 -6.94 -31.11 -11.93
CA ALA A 135 -6.79 -31.36 -13.36
C ALA A 135 -6.45 -32.84 -13.67
N GLU A 136 -6.34 -33.70 -12.65
CA GLU A 136 -6.26 -35.17 -12.77
C GLU A 136 -7.62 -35.86 -12.65
#